data_AF-A0A512DYD0-F1
#
_entry.id   AF-A0A512DYD0-F1
#
_cell.length_a   1.000
_cell.length_b   1.000
_cell.length_c   1.000
_cell.angle_alpha   90.00
_cell.angle_beta   90.00
_cell.angle_gamma   90.00
#
_symmetry.space_group_name_H-M   'P 1'
#
loop_
_entity.id
_entity.type
_entity.pdbx_description
1 polymer ?
#
loop_
_entity_poly.entity_id
_entity_poly.type
_entity_poly.pdbx_seq_one_letter_code
_entity_poly.pdbx_strand_id
1 'polypeptide(L)'
;MIEQNKATAILLRQLASLVEAMTISDIEAVVNNNAKLSLNIRKSKKERILDKGQVGEFLNTKEPKLDIELIRMKLDQIDTRDNAANFLLDVAGKKHDLVLIAREMSIPVQSSDTIETIRNKIVDATVGYRLRSKAIRDKN
;
A
#
# COMPACT_ATOMS: atom_id res chain seq x y z
N MET A 1 11.66 -30.18 2.44
CA MET A 1 10.60 -29.81 3.42
C MET A 1 10.31 -28.30 3.45
N ILE A 2 11.32 -27.42 3.45
CA ILE A 2 11.14 -25.94 3.52
C ILE A 2 10.40 -25.35 2.29
N GLU A 3 10.61 -25.91 1.09
CA GLU A 3 9.96 -25.44 -0.14
C GLU A 3 8.44 -25.63 -0.15
N GLN A 4 7.93 -26.73 0.43
CA GLN A 4 6.50 -26.97 0.50
C GLN A 4 5.82 -25.97 1.46
N ASN A 5 6.46 -25.62 2.58
CA ASN A 5 5.93 -24.60 3.49
C ASN A 5 5.83 -23.22 2.83
N LYS A 6 6.78 -22.86 1.97
CA LYS A 6 6.76 -21.59 1.25
C LYS A 6 5.64 -21.55 0.20
N ALA A 7 5.44 -22.65 -0.54
CA ALA A 7 4.34 -22.77 -1.50
C ALA A 7 2.97 -22.70 -0.81
N THR A 8 2.79 -23.42 0.30
CA THR A 8 1.56 -23.38 1.10
C THR A 8 1.30 -21.98 1.65
N ALA A 9 2.33 -21.29 2.16
CA ALA A 9 2.19 -19.93 2.67
C ALA A 9 1.84 -18.90 1.56
N ILE A 10 2.25 -19.15 0.31
CA ILE A 10 1.86 -18.32 -0.83
C ILE A 10 0.39 -18.59 -1.21
N LEU A 11 0.00 -19.87 -1.26
CA LEU A 11 -1.37 -20.29 -1.54
C LEU A 11 -2.37 -19.70 -0.54
N LEU A 12 -2.09 -19.82 0.76
CA LEU A 12 -2.96 -19.30 1.82
C LEU A 12 -3.09 -17.78 1.75
N ARG A 13 -2.00 -17.07 1.43
CA ARG A 13 -2.04 -15.61 1.24
C ARG A 13 -2.88 -15.22 0.03
N GLN A 14 -2.75 -15.93 -1.09
CA GLN A 14 -3.55 -15.67 -2.28
C GLN A 14 -5.03 -15.95 -2.03
N LEU A 15 -5.37 -17.00 -1.29
CA LEU A 15 -6.74 -17.28 -0.90
C LEU A 15 -7.30 -16.17 -0.01
N ALA A 16 -6.54 -15.71 0.99
CA ALA A 16 -6.96 -14.63 1.87
C ALA A 16 -7.26 -13.33 1.09
N SER A 17 -6.34 -12.90 0.22
CA SER A 17 -6.55 -11.71 -0.60
C SER A 17 -7.73 -11.84 -1.58
N LEU A 18 -8.02 -13.06 -2.05
CA LEU A 18 -9.18 -13.32 -2.89
C LEU A 18 -10.47 -13.13 -2.10
N VAL A 19 -10.54 -13.71 -0.89
CA VAL A 19 -11.71 -13.60 -0.01
C VAL A 19 -11.93 -12.17 0.46
N GLU A 20 -10.88 -11.42 0.78
CA GLU A 20 -10.95 -10.00 1.17
C GLU A 20 -11.51 -9.10 0.05
N ALA A 21 -11.30 -9.48 -1.22
CA ALA A 21 -11.78 -8.74 -2.38
C ALA A 21 -13.21 -9.13 -2.80
N MET A 22 -13.80 -10.16 -2.18
CA MET A 22 -15.13 -10.64 -2.52
C MET A 22 -16.22 -9.86 -1.78
N THR A 23 -17.34 -9.62 -2.46
CA THR A 23 -18.53 -9.10 -1.79
C THR A 23 -19.25 -10.23 -1.03
N ILE A 24 -20.12 -9.86 -0.09
CA ILE A 24 -20.95 -10.83 0.64
C ILE A 24 -21.77 -11.70 -0.33
N SER A 25 -22.26 -11.13 -1.43
CA SER A 25 -23.01 -11.87 -2.45
C SER A 25 -22.14 -12.89 -3.19
N ASP A 26 -20.87 -12.58 -3.45
CA ASP A 26 -19.93 -13.52 -4.06
C ASP A 26 -19.61 -14.69 -3.12
N ILE A 27 -19.49 -14.42 -1.82
CA ILE A 27 -19.25 -15.45 -0.80
C ILE A 27 -20.44 -16.40 -0.73
N GLU A 28 -21.66 -15.88 -0.69
CA GLU A 28 -22.89 -16.67 -0.70
C GLU A 28 -23.02 -17.52 -1.98
N ALA A 29 -22.66 -16.97 -3.14
CA ALA A 29 -22.66 -17.70 -4.40
C ALA A 29 -21.69 -18.90 -4.36
N VAL A 30 -20.51 -18.74 -3.75
CA VAL A 30 -19.56 -19.84 -3.58
C VAL A 30 -20.05 -20.88 -2.59
N VAL A 31 -20.60 -20.46 -1.43
CA VAL A 31 -21.12 -21.37 -0.40
C VAL A 31 -22.29 -22.21 -0.94
N ASN A 32 -23.14 -21.60 -1.77
CA ASN A 32 -24.30 -22.25 -2.38
C ASN A 32 -23.96 -23.09 -3.63
N ASN A 33 -22.68 -23.35 -3.91
CA ASN A 33 -22.18 -24.05 -5.12
C ASN A 33 -22.58 -23.40 -6.46
N ASN A 34 -22.98 -22.13 -6.44
CA ASN A 34 -23.35 -21.36 -7.64
C ASN A 34 -22.13 -20.66 -8.28
N ALA A 35 -20.99 -20.63 -7.59
CA ALA A 35 -19.73 -20.09 -8.09
C ALA A 35 -18.54 -20.98 -7.69
N LYS A 36 -17.46 -20.96 -8.50
CA LYS A 36 -16.22 -21.69 -8.24
C LYS A 36 -15.05 -20.74 -8.12
N LEU A 37 -14.24 -20.90 -7.07
CA LEU A 37 -12.99 -20.16 -6.90
C LEU A 37 -11.86 -20.87 -7.66
N SER A 38 -11.11 -20.12 -8.46
CA SER A 38 -9.96 -20.63 -9.22
C SER A 38 -8.71 -19.83 -8.89
N LEU A 39 -7.70 -20.50 -8.35
CA LEU A 39 -6.39 -19.90 -8.00
C LEU A 39 -5.34 -20.32 -9.03
N ASN A 40 -4.72 -19.36 -9.72
CA ASN A 40 -3.68 -19.61 -10.69
C ASN A 40 -2.30 -19.19 -10.16
N ILE A 41 -1.49 -20.15 -9.74
CA ILE A 41 -0.11 -19.89 -9.28
C ILE A 41 0.80 -19.74 -10.50
N ARG A 42 1.15 -18.49 -10.85
CA ARG A 42 2.24 -18.23 -11.82
C ARG A 42 3.56 -18.16 -11.08
N LYS A 43 4.46 -19.13 -11.30
CA LYS A 43 5.87 -18.99 -10.90
C LYS A 43 6.46 -17.80 -11.66
N SER A 44 6.72 -16.69 -10.99
CA SER A 44 7.32 -15.51 -11.63
C SER A 44 8.75 -15.85 -12.08
N LYS A 45 8.96 -15.92 -13.41
CA LYS A 45 10.27 -16.12 -14.03
C LYS A 45 11.13 -14.89 -13.76
N LYS A 46 12.17 -15.05 -12.94
CA LYS A 46 13.17 -14.01 -12.64
C LYS A 46 14.34 -14.21 -13.61
N GLU A 47 14.26 -13.67 -14.82
CA GLU A 47 15.38 -13.68 -15.78
C GLU A 47 15.77 -12.28 -16.24
N ARG A 48 16.97 -11.87 -15.78
CA ARG A 48 17.97 -10.99 -16.41
C ARG A 48 17.54 -9.56 -16.76
N ILE A 49 17.81 -8.65 -15.83
CA ILE A 49 18.71 -7.53 -16.13
C ILE A 49 19.73 -7.45 -14.97
N LEU A 50 20.91 -8.00 -15.23
CA LEU A 50 22.14 -7.70 -14.50
C LEU A 50 22.95 -6.83 -15.45
N ASP A 51 23.10 -5.55 -15.16
CA ASP A 51 24.43 -4.95 -15.31
C ASP A 51 24.67 -3.91 -14.20
N LYS A 52 25.73 -4.21 -13.44
CA LYS A 52 26.50 -3.41 -12.48
C LYS A 52 25.76 -2.65 -11.37
N GLY A 53 25.78 -3.29 -10.20
CA GLY A 53 26.22 -2.62 -8.98
C GLY A 53 25.20 -2.58 -7.86
N GLN A 54 25.50 -3.36 -6.82
CA GLN A 54 25.00 -3.26 -5.45
C GLN A 54 23.73 -4.05 -5.09
N VAL A 55 24.01 -5.22 -4.49
CA VAL A 55 23.40 -5.88 -3.32
C VAL A 55 21.88 -6.01 -3.25
N GLY A 56 21.44 -7.25 -2.96
CA GLY A 56 20.05 -7.70 -2.90
C GLY A 56 19.10 -6.80 -2.10
N GLU A 57 17.81 -6.83 -2.37
CA GLU A 57 17.02 -7.99 -1.97
C GLU A 57 15.81 -8.19 -2.89
N PHE A 58 15.51 -9.47 -3.10
CA PHE A 58 14.24 -9.94 -3.63
C PHE A 58 13.16 -9.44 -2.66
N LEU A 59 12.05 -8.88 -3.12
CA LEU A 59 10.81 -9.60 -3.31
C LEU A 59 9.86 -8.66 -4.05
N ASN A 60 9.68 -8.87 -5.34
CA ASN A 60 8.57 -8.27 -6.08
C ASN A 60 7.31 -9.10 -5.77
N THR A 61 6.86 -9.02 -4.52
CA THR A 61 5.47 -9.34 -4.19
C THR A 61 4.64 -8.25 -4.80
N LYS A 62 3.68 -8.60 -5.66
CA LYS A 62 2.51 -7.77 -5.89
C LYS A 62 1.86 -7.54 -4.52
N GLU A 63 2.32 -6.51 -3.83
CA GLU A 63 1.53 -5.78 -2.86
C GLU A 63 0.25 -5.31 -3.57
N PRO A 64 -0.87 -5.13 -2.84
CA PRO A 64 -2.02 -4.45 -3.42
C PRO A 64 -1.47 -3.20 -4.11
N LYS A 65 -1.76 -3.04 -5.41
CA LYS A 65 -1.36 -1.82 -6.12
C LYS A 65 -1.87 -0.69 -5.24
N LEU A 66 -0.95 0.06 -4.63
CA LEU A 66 -1.32 1.25 -3.89
C LEU A 66 -2.08 2.12 -4.88
N ASP A 67 -3.38 2.26 -4.68
CA ASP A 67 -4.16 3.21 -5.44
C ASP A 67 -3.87 4.58 -4.84
N ILE A 68 -2.81 5.20 -5.36
CA ILE A 68 -2.30 6.46 -4.82
C ILE A 68 -3.36 7.56 -4.97
N GLU A 69 -4.22 7.48 -5.98
CA GLU A 69 -5.31 8.42 -6.18
C GLU A 69 -6.37 8.27 -5.08
N LEU A 70 -6.75 7.03 -4.75
CA LEU A 70 -7.65 6.78 -3.63
C LEU A 70 -7.06 7.23 -2.28
N ILE A 71 -5.75 7.01 -2.07
CA ILE A 71 -5.03 7.46 -0.87
C ILE A 71 -5.04 8.98 -0.78
N ARG A 72 -4.81 9.68 -1.90
CA ARG A 72 -4.89 11.13 -1.98
C ARG A 72 -6.29 11.62 -1.62
N MET A 73 -7.33 11.06 -2.23
CA MET A 73 -8.72 11.43 -1.94
C MET A 73 -9.05 11.23 -0.45
N LYS A 74 -8.59 10.14 0.17
CA LYS A 74 -8.78 9.91 1.60
C LYS A 74 -8.03 10.91 2.46
N LEU A 75 -6.77 11.23 2.15
CA LEU A 75 -6.00 12.27 2.85
C LEU A 75 -6.66 13.64 2.75
N ASP A 76 -7.36 13.91 1.65
CA ASP A 76 -8.11 15.16 1.48
C ASP A 76 -9.36 15.26 2.37
N GLN A 77 -9.92 14.14 2.80
CA GLN A 77 -11.08 14.07 3.68
C GLN A 77 -10.74 14.05 5.18
N ILE A 78 -9.47 13.85 5.54
CA ILE A 78 -9.05 13.73 6.95
C ILE A 78 -8.84 15.12 7.56
N ASP A 79 -9.49 15.39 8.71
CA ASP A 79 -9.42 16.71 9.35
C ASP A 79 -8.27 16.88 10.36
N THR A 80 -7.58 15.81 10.74
CA THR A 80 -6.51 15.87 11.76
C THR A 80 -5.22 15.23 11.26
N ARG A 81 -4.09 15.79 11.70
CA ARG A 81 -2.76 15.25 11.37
C ARG A 81 -2.58 13.83 11.89
N ASP A 82 -3.06 13.56 13.11
CA ASP A 82 -2.93 12.26 13.76
C ASP A 82 -3.72 11.17 13.02
N ASN A 83 -4.94 11.47 12.57
CA ASN A 83 -5.73 10.53 11.77
C ASN A 83 -5.08 10.25 10.41
N ALA A 84 -4.42 11.24 9.81
CA ALA A 84 -3.68 11.05 8.56
C ALA A 84 -2.43 10.21 8.76
N ALA A 85 -1.72 10.39 9.88
CA ALA A 85 -0.56 9.57 10.23
C ALA A 85 -0.97 8.11 10.49
N ASN A 86 -2.08 7.87 11.19
CA ASN A 86 -2.62 6.54 11.43
C ASN A 86 -3.11 5.87 10.14
N PHE A 87 -3.82 6.61 9.29
CA PHE A 87 -4.24 6.12 7.98
C PHE A 87 -3.05 5.68 7.11
N LEU A 88 -1.97 6.47 7.09
CA LEU A 88 -0.75 6.12 6.37
C LEU A 88 -0.01 4.93 6.99
N LEU A 89 -0.09 4.73 8.31
CA LEU A 89 0.46 3.55 8.97
C LEU A 89 -0.26 2.28 8.50
N ASP A 90 -1.58 2.34 8.41
CA ASP A 90 -2.42 1.19 8.05
C ASP A 90 -2.31 0.82 6.57
N VAL A 91 -2.20 1.82 5.68
CA VAL A 91 -2.19 1.62 4.23
C VAL A 91 -0.78 1.55 3.63
N ALA A 92 0.21 2.15 4.29
CA ALA A 92 1.58 2.27 3.79
C ALA A 92 2.61 2.09 4.93
N GLY A 93 2.57 0.92 5.57
CA GLY A 93 3.43 0.59 6.71
C GLY A 93 4.92 0.44 6.37
N LYS A 94 5.30 0.38 5.08
CA LYS A 94 6.69 0.24 4.64
C LYS A 94 7.24 1.55 4.08
N LYS A 95 8.55 1.77 4.26
CA LYS A 95 9.28 2.93 3.72
C LYS A 95 9.08 3.08 2.20
N HIS A 96 9.09 1.97 1.47
CA HIS A 96 8.92 1.94 0.02
C HIS A 96 7.57 2.54 -0.42
N ASP A 97 6.49 2.19 0.27
CA ASP A 97 5.13 2.61 -0.09
C ASP A 97 4.94 4.11 0.19
N LEU A 98 5.49 4.59 1.30
CA LEU A 98 5.51 6.02 1.60
C LEU A 98 6.34 6.82 0.59
N VAL A 99 7.46 6.27 0.10
CA VAL A 99 8.26 6.93 -0.95
C VAL A 99 7.48 7.01 -2.27
N LEU A 100 6.73 5.96 -2.63
CA LEU A 100 5.87 5.96 -3.80
C LEU A 100 4.77 7.02 -3.70
N ILE A 101 4.05 7.07 -2.58
CA ILE A 101 3.03 8.10 -2.32
C ILE A 101 3.65 9.49 -2.39
N ALA A 102 4.76 9.70 -1.70
CA ALA A 102 5.44 10.99 -1.68
C ALA A 102 5.89 11.44 -3.07
N ARG A 103 6.41 10.51 -3.90
CA ARG A 103 6.81 10.81 -5.28
C ARG A 103 5.64 11.25 -6.13
N GLU A 104 4.53 10.53 -6.08
CA GLU A 104 3.32 10.86 -6.86
C GLU A 104 2.72 12.21 -6.42
N MET A 105 2.78 12.50 -5.12
CA MET A 105 2.35 13.78 -4.55
C MET A 105 3.38 14.91 -4.72
N SER A 106 4.48 14.68 -5.43
CA SER A 106 5.55 15.66 -5.66
C SER A 106 6.20 16.18 -4.35
N ILE A 107 6.30 15.32 -3.34
CA ILE A 107 6.90 15.61 -2.04
C ILE A 107 8.38 15.16 -2.05
N PRO A 108 9.33 16.04 -1.71
CA PRO A 108 10.75 15.71 -1.73
C PRO A 108 11.14 14.77 -0.58
N VAL A 109 11.77 13.64 -0.94
CA VAL A 109 12.24 12.61 -0.02
C VAL A 109 13.73 12.34 -0.20
N GLN A 110 14.45 12.26 0.91
CA GLN A 110 15.88 11.92 0.94
C GLN A 110 16.07 10.45 1.32
N SER A 111 17.18 9.85 0.88
CA SER A 111 17.50 8.45 1.22
C SER A 111 17.65 8.23 2.73
N SER A 112 18.15 9.24 3.45
CA SER A 112 18.32 9.27 4.90
C SER A 112 17.01 9.45 5.69
N ASP A 113 15.90 9.79 5.03
CA ASP A 113 14.63 9.97 5.72
C ASP A 113 14.13 8.65 6.34
N THR A 114 13.65 8.70 7.58
CA THR A 114 13.03 7.55 8.25
C THR A 114 11.57 7.40 7.81
N ILE A 115 10.96 6.23 8.04
CA ILE A 115 9.53 6.00 7.78
C ILE A 115 8.66 7.11 8.39
N GLU A 116 8.96 7.46 9.64
CA GLU A 116 8.27 8.52 10.37
C GLU A 116 8.46 9.90 9.71
N THR A 117 9.68 10.25 9.31
CA THR A 117 9.94 11.52 8.62
C THR A 117 9.19 11.63 7.31
N ILE A 118 9.16 10.55 6.50
CA ILE A 118 8.45 10.53 5.21
C ILE A 118 6.95 10.67 5.43
N ARG A 119 6.39 9.92 6.40
CA ARG A 119 4.98 10.02 6.78
C ARG A 119 4.62 11.44 7.21
N ASN A 120 5.43 12.06 8.07
CA ASN A 120 5.20 13.42 8.53
C ASN A 120 5.21 14.42 7.37
N LYS A 121 6.14 14.27 6.41
CA LYS A 121 6.16 15.09 5.19
C LYS A 121 4.88 14.95 4.36
N ILE A 122 4.36 13.73 4.21
CA ILE A 122 3.09 13.47 3.50
C ILE A 122 1.93 14.15 4.21
N VAL A 123 1.83 14.00 5.54
CA VAL A 123 0.79 14.65 6.36
C VAL A 123 0.89 16.17 6.27
N ASP A 124 2.10 16.73 6.28
CA ASP A 124 2.33 18.17 6.19
C ASP A 124 1.92 18.79 4.86
N ALA A 125 2.21 18.07 3.77
CA ALA A 125 1.91 18.51 2.41
C ALA A 125 0.42 18.41 2.07
N THR A 126 -0.33 17.56 2.77
CA THR A 126 -1.75 17.30 2.52
C THR A 126 -2.62 18.01 3.55
N VAL A 127 -2.88 17.36 4.70
CA VAL A 127 -3.73 17.86 5.78
C VAL A 127 -3.14 19.12 6.43
N GLY A 128 -1.83 19.13 6.65
CA GLY A 128 -1.13 20.25 7.28
C GLY A 128 -1.28 21.55 6.50
N TYR A 129 -1.17 21.49 5.17
CA TYR A 129 -1.38 22.65 4.29
C TYR A 129 -2.81 23.17 4.41
N ARG A 130 -3.82 22.30 4.28
CA ARG A 130 -5.24 22.66 4.38
C ARG A 130 -5.57 23.30 5.73
N LEU A 131 -5.11 22.72 6.84
CA LEU A 131 -5.36 23.26 8.18
C LEU A 131 -4.75 24.65 8.37
N ARG A 132 -3.53 24.88 7.89
CA ARG A 132 -2.90 26.21 7.91
C ARG A 132 -3.69 27.21 7.08
N SER A 133 -4.10 26.84 5.88
CA SER A 133 -4.91 27.70 5.00
C SER A 133 -6.27 28.06 5.61
N LYS A 134 -6.93 27.10 6.29
CA LYS A 134 -8.19 27.33 7.00
C LYS A 134 -7.99 28.27 8.19
N ALA A 135 -6.98 28.04 9.02
CA ALA A 135 -6.69 28.88 10.18
C ALA A 135 -6.33 30.33 9.82
N ILE A 136 -5.76 30.56 8.64
CA ILE A 136 -5.51 31.91 8.11
C ILE A 136 -6.81 32.56 7.64
N ARG A 137 -7.71 31.79 6.99
CA ARG A 137 -9.00 32.30 6.50
C ARG A 137 -9.97 32.64 7.61
N ASP A 138 -10.04 31.81 8.65
CA ASP A 138 -10.96 32.00 9.80
C ASP A 138 -10.52 33.17 10.72
N LYS A 139 -9.32 33.73 10.52
CA LYS A 139 -8.78 34.86 11.30
C LYS A 139 -9.12 36.24 10.75
N ASN A 140 -9.80 36.33 9.61
CA ASN A 140 -10.33 37.57 9.01
C ASN A 140 -11.85 37.56 9.04
#